data_AF-A0A3A4NEL6-F1
#
_entry.id   AF-A0A3A4NEL6-F1
#
_cell.length_a   1.000
_cell.length_b   1.000
_cell.length_c   1.000
_cell.angle_alpha   90.00
_cell.angle_beta   90.00
_cell.angle_gamma   90.00
#
_symmetry.space_group_name_H-M   'P 1'
#
loop_
_entity.id
_entity.type
_entity.pdbx_description
1 polymer ?
#
loop_
_entity_poly.entity_id
_entity_poly.type
_entity_poly.pdbx_seq_one_letter_code
_entity_poly.pdbx_strand_id
1 'polypeptide(L)'
;MKQFIKFALLLAGIFLTAAPAGAKINWTPEDLSGYYKFAFWDGNTYAFRIVPGEGRTRRIGQEVVKMPTDSVRVYVLETPNKEHYYWGKLEGGKIYFSDGERSPVYAEAIKNGEGGILIRALDPNTDEVREFTVERATKEEAERITRENKVGDLNNACMQNLEAINRAIGLYMKEHERMPDSLEELYPDYVQDKQVFVCPVGGGEFQDFEQDYSYVRGVDPQSENPHDECIIIESKGNHVFPWRFHYELRLDGTIHAVADRERSRH
;
A
#
# COMPACT_ATOMS: atom_id res chain seq x y z
N MET A 1 3.08 -3.26 5.28
CA MET A 1 3.59 -3.24 3.89
C MET A 1 4.68 -4.28 3.52
N LYS A 2 5.18 -5.13 4.44
CA LYS A 2 6.12 -6.24 4.11
C LYS A 2 5.43 -7.53 3.62
N GLN A 3 4.10 -7.54 3.48
CA GLN A 3 3.31 -8.73 3.14
C GLN A 3 2.92 -8.85 1.66
N PHE A 4 3.11 -7.81 0.84
CA PHE A 4 2.86 -7.94 -0.61
C PHE A 4 3.99 -8.67 -1.37
N ILE A 5 5.12 -8.98 -0.73
CA ILE A 5 6.33 -9.52 -1.40
C ILE A 5 6.78 -10.86 -0.79
N LYS A 6 5.86 -11.71 -0.34
CA LYS A 6 6.24 -13.06 0.09
C LYS A 6 5.31 -14.14 -0.46
N PHE A 7 5.89 -14.89 -1.40
CA PHE A 7 5.57 -16.23 -1.88
C PHE A 7 4.72 -16.37 -3.14
N ALA A 8 5.46 -16.45 -4.25
CA ALA A 8 5.23 -17.45 -5.27
C ALA A 8 5.50 -18.86 -4.71
N LEU A 9 4.51 -19.74 -4.77
CA LEU A 9 4.68 -21.17 -5.10
C LEU A 9 3.32 -21.88 -5.13
N LEU A 10 3.16 -22.66 -6.20
CA LEU A 10 2.16 -23.68 -6.52
C LEU A 10 0.95 -23.32 -7.39
N LEU A 11 0.82 -24.16 -8.43
CA LEU A 11 -0.31 -24.44 -9.32
C LEU A 11 -0.55 -23.51 -10.51
N ALA A 12 0.30 -23.74 -11.53
CA ALA A 12 -0.09 -23.65 -12.92
C ALA A 12 -1.23 -24.65 -13.23
N GLY A 13 -2.47 -24.26 -12.91
CA GLY A 13 -3.69 -24.89 -13.38
C GLY A 13 -4.10 -24.25 -14.70
N ILE A 14 -3.97 -24.98 -15.79
CA ILE A 14 -4.29 -24.57 -17.16
C ILE A 14 -5.77 -24.16 -17.26
N PHE A 15 -6.06 -22.86 -17.27
CA PHE A 15 -7.36 -22.33 -17.68
C PHE A 15 -7.38 -22.18 -19.22
N LEU A 16 -7.58 -23.30 -19.93
CA LEU A 16 -7.89 -23.30 -21.37
C LEU A 16 -9.42 -23.29 -21.55
N THR A 17 -10.04 -22.13 -21.44
CA THR A 17 -11.39 -21.94 -21.97
C THR A 17 -11.30 -21.48 -23.43
N ALA A 18 -11.89 -22.27 -24.33
CA ALA A 18 -11.92 -21.96 -25.75
C ALA A 18 -12.79 -20.71 -25.99
N ALA A 19 -12.17 -19.60 -26.38
CA ALA A 19 -12.88 -18.37 -26.73
C ALA A 19 -13.58 -18.50 -28.10
N PRO A 20 -14.80 -17.97 -28.26
CA PRO A 20 -15.49 -17.95 -29.55
C PRO A 20 -14.69 -17.14 -30.58
N ALA A 21 -14.71 -17.58 -31.84
CA ALA A 21 -14.00 -16.98 -32.96
C ALA A 21 -14.59 -15.61 -33.38
N GLY A 22 -14.46 -14.61 -32.51
CA GLY A 22 -14.62 -13.19 -32.84
C GLY A 22 -13.26 -12.61 -33.26
N ALA A 23 -13.29 -11.57 -34.09
CA ALA A 23 -12.08 -10.88 -34.58
C ALA A 23 -11.04 -10.71 -33.46
N LYS A 24 -9.84 -11.28 -33.65
CA LYS A 24 -8.74 -11.17 -32.68
C LYS A 24 -8.40 -9.69 -32.54
N ILE A 25 -8.85 -9.08 -31.45
CA ILE A 25 -8.43 -7.73 -31.09
C ILE A 25 -6.96 -7.87 -30.65
N ASN A 26 -6.05 -7.60 -31.57
CA ASN A 26 -4.62 -7.61 -31.28
C ASN A 26 -4.27 -6.28 -30.64
N TRP A 27 -4.02 -6.29 -29.33
CA TRP A 27 -3.35 -5.17 -28.68
C TRP A 27 -1.92 -5.03 -29.21
N THR A 28 -1.50 -3.80 -29.45
CA THR A 28 -0.08 -3.45 -29.50
C THR A 28 0.36 -2.92 -28.14
N PRO A 29 1.64 -3.08 -27.74
CA PRO A 29 2.17 -2.44 -26.54
C PRO A 29 1.93 -0.93 -26.50
N GLU A 30 1.92 -0.28 -27.67
CA GLU A 30 1.65 1.14 -27.84
C GLU A 30 0.20 1.47 -27.46
N ASP A 31 -0.78 0.65 -27.87
CA ASP A 31 -2.20 0.82 -27.50
C ASP A 31 -2.40 0.75 -25.98
N LEU A 32 -1.55 0.02 -25.27
CA LEU A 32 -1.61 -0.19 -23.84
C LEU A 32 -0.78 0.81 -23.04
N SER A 33 0.05 1.61 -23.70
CA SER A 33 0.95 2.52 -22.99
C SER A 33 0.17 3.64 -22.32
N GLY A 34 0.49 3.93 -21.06
CA GLY A 34 -0.16 5.01 -20.31
C GLY A 34 -0.32 4.72 -18.83
N TYR A 35 -1.17 5.53 -18.20
CA TYR A 35 -1.51 5.43 -16.79
C TYR A 35 -2.90 4.84 -16.63
N TYR A 36 -3.05 4.06 -15.56
CA TYR A 36 -4.24 3.31 -15.25
C TYR A 36 -4.50 3.34 -13.76
N LYS A 37 -5.76 3.16 -13.39
CA LYS A 37 -6.21 3.01 -12.02
C LYS A 37 -7.16 1.82 -11.89
N PHE A 38 -7.24 1.26 -10.69
CA PHE A 38 -8.18 0.20 -10.36
C PHE A 38 -8.54 0.26 -8.88
N ALA A 39 -9.79 -0.05 -8.55
CA ALA A 39 -10.19 -0.32 -7.17
C ALA A 39 -9.78 -1.76 -6.81
N PHE A 40 -9.12 -1.92 -5.67
CA PHE A 40 -8.71 -3.22 -5.17
C PHE A 40 -9.62 -3.69 -4.03
N TRP A 41 -9.46 -4.94 -3.61
CA TRP A 41 -10.37 -5.57 -2.65
C TRP A 41 -10.27 -5.01 -1.23
N ASP A 42 -9.21 -4.27 -0.92
CA ASP A 42 -9.04 -3.55 0.35
C ASP A 42 -9.84 -2.24 0.39
N GLY A 43 -10.56 -1.90 -0.69
CA GLY A 43 -11.33 -0.66 -0.83
C GLY A 43 -10.49 0.53 -1.31
N ASN A 44 -9.18 0.37 -1.46
CA ASN A 44 -8.30 1.42 -1.97
C ASN A 44 -8.28 1.42 -3.50
N THR A 45 -8.01 2.59 -4.07
CA THR A 45 -7.75 2.73 -5.50
C THR A 45 -6.25 2.78 -5.70
N TYR A 46 -5.71 1.98 -6.60
CA TYR A 46 -4.29 1.95 -6.93
C TYR A 46 -4.06 2.50 -8.32
N ALA A 47 -2.84 2.99 -8.57
CA ALA A 47 -2.43 3.47 -9.87
C ALA A 47 -1.17 2.77 -10.37
N PHE A 48 -1.13 2.54 -11.68
CA PHE A 48 0.01 1.93 -12.34
C PHE A 48 0.26 2.52 -13.71
N ARG A 49 1.47 2.30 -14.23
CA ARG A 49 1.90 2.75 -15.55
C ARG A 49 2.33 1.54 -16.38
N ILE A 50 1.76 1.42 -17.57
CA ILE A 50 2.20 0.45 -18.57
C ILE A 50 3.11 1.16 -19.57
N VAL A 51 4.24 0.54 -19.91
CA VAL A 51 5.09 0.94 -21.02
C VAL A 51 5.45 -0.28 -21.89
N PRO A 52 5.82 -0.08 -23.16
CA PRO A 52 6.29 -1.18 -24.00
C PRO A 52 7.52 -1.84 -23.38
N GLY A 53 7.64 -3.15 -23.54
CA GLY A 53 8.86 -3.88 -23.18
C GLY A 53 10.04 -3.40 -24.01
N GLU A 54 11.26 -3.74 -23.59
CA GLU A 54 12.43 -3.52 -24.43
C GLU A 54 12.40 -4.52 -25.59
N GLY A 55 12.39 -3.99 -26.82
CA GLY A 55 12.44 -4.82 -28.01
C GLY A 55 13.77 -5.56 -28.11
N ARG A 56 13.69 -6.82 -28.53
CA ARG A 56 14.89 -7.58 -28.85
C ARG A 56 15.48 -7.03 -30.14
N THR A 57 16.77 -6.74 -30.15
CA THR A 57 17.50 -6.48 -31.38
C THR A 57 18.00 -7.79 -31.96
N ARG A 58 17.68 -8.07 -33.23
CA ARG A 58 18.23 -9.20 -33.96
C ARG A 58 19.21 -8.69 -35.01
N ARG A 59 20.40 -9.27 -35.07
CA ARG A 59 21.35 -8.99 -36.15
C ARG A 59 20.99 -9.86 -37.36
N ILE A 60 20.76 -9.25 -38.51
CA ILE A 60 20.49 -9.92 -39.78
C ILE A 60 21.59 -9.45 -40.75
N GLY A 61 22.61 -10.28 -40.95
CA GLY A 61 23.82 -9.86 -41.65
C GLY A 61 24.59 -8.80 -40.86
N GLN A 62 24.85 -7.64 -41.47
CA GLN A 62 25.48 -6.49 -40.80
C GLN A 62 24.49 -5.55 -40.12
N GLU A 63 23.19 -5.65 -40.43
CA GLU A 63 22.16 -4.77 -39.89
C GLU A 63 21.65 -5.26 -38.53
N VAL A 64 21.34 -4.31 -37.65
CA VAL A 64 20.69 -4.55 -36.35
C VAL A 64 19.23 -4.11 -36.48
N VAL A 65 18.31 -5.07 -36.49
CA VAL A 65 16.86 -4.82 -36.63
C VAL A 65 16.21 -4.91 -35.25
N LYS A 66 15.43 -3.89 -34.87
CA LYS A 66 14.57 -3.96 -33.69
C LYS A 66 13.34 -4.80 -34.02
N MET A 67 13.15 -5.91 -33.30
CA MET A 67 11.95 -6.72 -33.42
C MET A 67 10.80 -6.04 -32.67
N PRO A 68 9.55 -6.14 -33.17
CA PRO A 68 8.37 -5.75 -32.40
C PRO A 68 8.37 -6.46 -31.06
N THR A 69 7.93 -5.76 -30.02
CA THR A 69 7.87 -6.31 -28.67
C THR A 69 6.49 -6.89 -28.47
N ASP A 70 6.39 -8.15 -28.06
CA ASP A 70 5.16 -8.79 -27.60
C ASP A 70 5.04 -8.71 -26.07
N SER A 71 5.67 -7.70 -25.46
CA SER A 71 5.67 -7.55 -24.02
C SER A 71 5.50 -6.10 -23.57
N VAL A 72 5.05 -5.95 -22.33
CA VAL A 72 4.93 -4.67 -21.61
C VAL A 72 5.59 -4.78 -20.25
N ARG A 73 5.95 -3.64 -19.68
CA ARG A 73 6.36 -3.49 -18.28
C ARG A 73 5.30 -2.71 -17.52
N VAL A 74 4.87 -3.22 -16.38
CA VAL A 74 3.85 -2.61 -15.52
C VAL A 74 4.47 -2.14 -14.22
N TYR A 75 4.48 -0.83 -14.00
CA TYR A 75 5.00 -0.21 -12.79
C TYR A 75 3.85 0.17 -11.88
N VAL A 76 3.73 -0.48 -10.73
CA VAL A 76 2.80 -0.05 -9.67
C VAL A 76 3.43 1.14 -8.96
N LEU A 77 2.80 2.30 -9.06
CA LEU A 77 3.42 3.58 -8.70
C LEU A 77 3.66 3.75 -7.19
N GLU A 78 2.94 2.97 -6.39
CA GLU A 78 3.04 2.97 -4.93
C GLU A 78 4.28 2.23 -4.40
N THR A 79 4.93 1.42 -5.23
CA THR A 79 6.09 0.66 -4.78
C THR A 79 7.24 1.60 -4.37
N PRO A 80 7.88 1.40 -3.19
CA PRO A 80 9.02 2.21 -2.76
C PRO A 80 10.15 2.22 -3.79
N ASN A 81 10.29 1.10 -4.52
CA ASN A 81 11.19 0.98 -5.64
C ASN A 81 10.45 1.31 -6.95
N LYS A 82 10.51 2.56 -7.38
CA LYS A 82 9.91 3.05 -8.63
C LYS A 82 10.42 2.34 -9.89
N GLU A 83 11.51 1.59 -9.80
CA GLU A 83 12.07 0.80 -10.90
C GLU A 83 11.55 -0.63 -10.95
N HIS A 84 10.87 -1.10 -9.89
CA HIS A 84 10.26 -2.43 -9.91
C HIS A 84 9.08 -2.45 -10.88
N TYR A 85 9.04 -3.47 -11.73
CA TYR A 85 7.96 -3.69 -12.67
C TYR A 85 7.61 -5.17 -12.77
N TYR A 86 6.35 -5.42 -13.10
CA TYR A 86 5.87 -6.72 -13.51
C TYR A 86 5.97 -6.86 -15.02
N TRP A 87 6.30 -8.06 -15.49
CA TRP A 87 6.42 -8.36 -16.90
C TRP A 87 5.07 -8.84 -17.44
N GLY A 88 4.59 -8.24 -18.52
CA GLY A 88 3.35 -8.63 -19.18
C GLY A 88 3.62 -9.19 -20.59
N LYS A 89 3.23 -10.43 -20.87
CA LYS A 89 3.31 -11.03 -22.22
C LYS A 89 2.00 -10.85 -22.96
N LEU A 90 2.05 -10.30 -24.17
CA LEU A 90 0.90 -10.20 -25.07
C LEU A 90 0.77 -11.49 -25.87
N GLU A 91 -0.29 -12.25 -25.64
CA GLU A 91 -0.56 -13.48 -26.37
C GLU A 91 -2.06 -13.74 -26.50
N GLY A 92 -2.53 -13.96 -27.73
CA GLY A 92 -3.94 -14.27 -27.99
C GLY A 92 -4.92 -13.14 -27.63
N GLY A 93 -4.50 -11.88 -27.66
CA GLY A 93 -5.34 -10.73 -27.28
C GLY A 93 -5.48 -10.53 -25.76
N LYS A 94 -4.66 -11.23 -24.97
CA LYS A 94 -4.55 -11.06 -23.52
C LYS A 94 -3.15 -10.58 -23.14
N ILE A 95 -3.02 -10.03 -21.93
CA ILE A 95 -1.71 -9.84 -21.29
C ILE A 95 -1.61 -10.83 -20.12
N TYR A 96 -0.52 -11.57 -20.03
CA TYR A 96 -0.24 -12.44 -18.91
C TYR A 96 0.87 -11.82 -18.05
N PHE A 97 0.58 -11.54 -16.78
CA PHE A 97 1.51 -10.89 -15.86
C PHE A 97 2.28 -11.89 -15.00
N SER A 98 3.58 -11.64 -14.86
CA SER A 98 4.50 -12.43 -14.03
C SER A 98 5.59 -11.54 -13.40
N ASP A 99 6.18 -11.98 -12.28
CA ASP A 99 7.28 -11.27 -11.60
C ASP A 99 8.60 -11.25 -12.39
N GLY A 100 8.63 -11.95 -13.52
CA GLY A 100 9.76 -12.09 -14.41
C GLY A 100 9.43 -13.03 -15.56
N GLU A 101 10.27 -13.05 -16.59
CA GLU A 101 10.03 -13.81 -17.84
C GLU A 101 9.81 -15.33 -17.62
N ARG A 102 10.31 -15.87 -16.50
CA ARG A 102 10.19 -17.30 -16.12
C ARG A 102 9.30 -17.55 -14.90
N SER A 103 8.69 -16.51 -14.34
CA SER A 103 7.82 -16.63 -13.17
C SER A 103 6.43 -17.15 -13.58
N PRO A 104 5.71 -17.85 -12.68
CA PRO A 104 4.33 -18.23 -12.95
C PRO A 104 3.47 -16.99 -13.22
N VAL A 105 2.44 -17.18 -14.04
CA VAL A 105 1.45 -16.13 -14.33
C VAL A 105 0.51 -16.03 -13.13
N TYR A 106 0.38 -14.84 -12.55
CA TYR A 106 -0.53 -14.59 -11.43
C TYR A 106 -1.76 -13.76 -11.81
N ALA A 107 -1.74 -13.11 -12.97
CA ALA A 107 -2.87 -12.36 -13.47
C ALA A 107 -2.94 -12.35 -15.01
N GLU A 108 -4.16 -12.26 -15.54
CA GLU A 108 -4.42 -12.01 -16.96
C GLU A 108 -5.24 -10.72 -17.14
N ALA A 109 -4.89 -9.91 -18.16
CA ALA A 109 -5.69 -8.78 -18.60
C ALA A 109 -6.38 -9.09 -19.92
N ILE A 110 -7.64 -8.68 -20.02
CA ILE A 110 -8.50 -8.85 -21.19
C ILE A 110 -9.11 -7.49 -21.53
N LYS A 111 -9.25 -7.17 -22.82
CA LYS A 111 -9.95 -5.95 -23.24
C LYS A 111 -11.42 -5.99 -22.81
N ASN A 112 -11.88 -4.91 -22.19
CA ASN A 112 -13.26 -4.74 -21.76
C ASN A 112 -13.83 -3.44 -22.35
N GLY A 113 -14.35 -3.52 -23.58
CA GLY A 113 -14.93 -2.36 -24.28
C GLY A 113 -13.91 -1.34 -24.80
N GLU A 114 -14.37 -0.12 -25.04
CA GLU A 114 -13.51 1.01 -25.45
C GLU A 114 -12.77 1.57 -24.23
N GLY A 115 -11.47 1.23 -24.12
CA GLY A 115 -10.57 1.81 -23.11
C GLY A 115 -10.55 1.12 -21.74
N GLY A 116 -11.49 0.19 -21.47
CA GLY A 116 -11.48 -0.62 -20.27
C GLY A 116 -10.60 -1.87 -20.39
N ILE A 117 -9.96 -2.25 -19.29
CA ILE A 117 -9.23 -3.51 -19.15
C ILE A 117 -9.85 -4.27 -17.98
N LEU A 118 -10.21 -5.54 -18.17
CA LEU A 118 -10.58 -6.44 -17.09
C LEU A 118 -9.33 -7.23 -16.68
N ILE A 119 -8.95 -7.18 -15.41
CA ILE A 119 -7.89 -8.03 -14.86
C ILE A 119 -8.52 -9.14 -14.04
N ARG A 120 -8.03 -10.36 -14.25
CA ARG A 120 -8.34 -11.54 -13.44
C ARG A 120 -7.04 -11.95 -12.75
N ALA A 121 -7.00 -11.91 -11.43
CA ALA A 121 -5.81 -12.22 -10.63
C ALA A 121 -6.13 -13.30 -9.60
N LEU A 122 -5.14 -14.13 -9.29
CA LEU A 122 -5.21 -15.10 -8.19
C LEU A 122 -4.86 -14.41 -6.88
N ASP A 123 -5.75 -14.48 -5.87
CA ASP A 123 -5.44 -14.05 -4.51
C ASP A 123 -4.49 -15.08 -3.87
N PRO A 124 -3.25 -14.69 -3.51
CA PRO A 124 -2.26 -15.63 -3.01
C PRO A 124 -2.57 -16.17 -1.62
N ASN A 125 -3.51 -15.58 -0.89
CA ASN A 125 -3.86 -16.02 0.47
C ASN A 125 -5.02 -17.02 0.47
N THR A 126 -5.88 -16.96 -0.55
CA THR A 126 -7.12 -17.74 -0.61
C THR A 126 -7.21 -18.66 -1.81
N ASP A 127 -6.29 -18.54 -2.77
CA ASP A 127 -6.33 -19.18 -4.09
C ASP A 127 -7.60 -18.85 -4.90
N GLU A 128 -8.35 -17.80 -4.52
CA GLU A 128 -9.53 -17.35 -5.25
C GLU A 128 -9.14 -16.50 -6.46
N VAL A 129 -9.78 -16.74 -7.59
CA VAL A 129 -9.68 -15.84 -8.75
C VAL A 129 -10.59 -14.65 -8.52
N ARG A 130 -10.02 -13.45 -8.57
CA ARG A 130 -10.75 -12.18 -8.43
C ARG A 130 -10.66 -11.37 -9.71
N GLU A 131 -11.73 -10.65 -10.00
CA GLU A 131 -11.83 -9.81 -11.20
C GLU A 131 -11.97 -8.35 -10.79
N PHE A 132 -11.23 -7.47 -11.46
CA PHE A 132 -11.34 -6.04 -11.27
C PHE A 132 -11.20 -5.28 -12.58
N THR A 133 -11.96 -4.20 -12.69
CA THR A 133 -11.91 -3.31 -13.84
C THR A 133 -10.82 -2.27 -13.62
N VAL A 134 -10.03 -2.09 -14.66
CA VAL A 134 -9.02 -1.08 -14.77
C VAL A 134 -9.50 -0.01 -15.74
N GLU A 135 -9.34 1.23 -15.31
CA GLU A 135 -9.70 2.42 -16.07
C GLU A 135 -8.43 3.18 -16.47
N ARG A 136 -8.45 3.82 -17.64
CA ARG A 136 -7.43 4.80 -18.01
C ARG A 136 -7.43 5.95 -17.00
N ALA A 137 -6.24 6.43 -16.66
CA ALA A 137 -6.03 7.60 -15.84
C ALA A 137 -5.09 8.58 -16.55
N THR A 138 -5.14 9.85 -16.17
CA THR A 138 -4.04 10.77 -16.51
C THR A 138 -2.83 10.52 -15.62
N LYS A 139 -1.66 11.05 -16.00
CA LYS A 139 -0.47 10.98 -15.16
C LYS A 139 -0.71 11.66 -13.81
N GLU A 140 -1.34 12.84 -13.83
CA GLU A 140 -1.61 13.65 -12.64
C GLU A 140 -2.58 12.95 -11.69
N GLU A 141 -3.60 12.27 -12.23
CA GLU A 141 -4.54 11.47 -11.44
C GLU A 141 -3.84 10.27 -10.80
N ALA A 142 -3.01 9.55 -11.56
CA ALA A 142 -2.25 8.42 -11.05
C ALA A 142 -1.26 8.82 -9.93
N GLU A 143 -0.59 9.95 -10.08
CA GLU A 143 0.29 10.53 -9.06
C GLU A 143 -0.48 11.00 -7.83
N ARG A 144 -1.70 11.53 -7.99
CA ARG A 144 -2.60 11.87 -6.87
C ARG A 144 -3.00 10.62 -6.08
N ILE A 145 -3.50 9.59 -6.76
CA ILE A 145 -3.88 8.31 -6.14
C ILE A 145 -2.71 7.72 -5.34
N THR A 146 -1.52 7.68 -5.94
CA THR A 146 -0.31 7.15 -5.30
C THR A 146 0.04 7.90 -4.02
N ARG A 147 -0.11 9.23 -4.01
CA ARG A 147 0.12 10.05 -2.80
C ARG A 147 -0.93 9.76 -1.73
N GLU A 148 -2.19 9.62 -2.11
CA GLU A 148 -3.29 9.31 -1.19
C GLU A 148 -3.11 7.94 -0.53
N ASN A 149 -2.77 6.90 -1.29
CA ASN A 149 -2.52 5.57 -0.73
C ASN A 149 -1.33 5.55 0.22
N LYS A 150 -0.22 6.23 -0.16
CA LYS A 150 0.94 6.36 0.71
C LYS A 150 0.56 6.99 2.05
N VAL A 151 -0.31 8.00 2.06
CA VAL A 151 -0.82 8.58 3.31
C VAL A 151 -1.65 7.54 4.09
N GLY A 152 -2.54 6.80 3.44
CA GLY A 152 -3.31 5.73 4.07
C GLY A 152 -2.43 4.67 4.75
N ASP A 153 -1.37 4.22 4.08
CA ASP A 153 -0.42 3.26 4.62
C ASP A 153 0.35 3.78 5.84
N LEU A 154 0.77 5.04 5.80
CA LEU A 154 1.46 5.68 6.92
C LEU A 154 0.50 5.92 8.10
N ASN A 155 -0.76 6.24 7.85
CA ASN A 155 -1.81 6.34 8.87
C ASN A 155 -2.04 4.98 9.55
N ASN A 156 -2.14 3.91 8.78
CA ASN A 156 -2.27 2.55 9.32
C ASN A 156 -1.06 2.16 10.17
N ALA A 157 0.15 2.51 9.75
CA ALA A 157 1.35 2.30 10.55
C ALA A 157 1.33 3.13 11.85
N CYS A 158 0.82 4.37 11.81
CA CYS A 158 0.65 5.20 13.01
C CYS A 158 -0.31 4.54 14.02
N MET A 159 -1.44 4.00 13.57
CA MET A 159 -2.36 3.25 14.43
C MET A 159 -1.70 2.01 15.04
N GLN A 160 -0.95 1.24 14.24
CA GLN A 160 -0.21 0.07 14.73
C GLN A 160 0.82 0.42 15.81
N ASN A 161 1.48 1.57 15.68
CA ASN A 161 2.38 2.10 16.70
C ASN A 161 1.62 2.41 18.00
N LEU A 162 0.48 3.13 17.92
CA LEU A 162 -0.35 3.42 19.08
C LEU A 162 -0.89 2.16 19.77
N GLU A 163 -1.31 1.16 19.01
CA GLU A 163 -1.73 -0.13 19.56
C GLU A 163 -0.57 -0.86 20.27
N ALA A 164 0.65 -0.79 19.72
CA ALA A 164 1.82 -1.38 20.34
C ALA A 164 2.17 -0.68 21.66
N ILE A 165 2.10 0.66 21.69
CA ILE A 165 2.30 1.44 22.91
C ILE A 165 1.20 1.12 23.94
N ASN A 166 -0.07 1.02 23.52
CA ASN A 166 -1.17 0.65 24.42
C ASN A 166 -0.94 -0.69 25.11
N ARG A 167 -0.53 -1.71 24.35
CA ARG A 167 -0.18 -3.03 24.91
C ARG A 167 0.98 -2.93 25.90
N ALA A 168 2.01 -2.15 25.60
CA ALA A 168 3.14 -1.95 26.48
C ALA A 168 2.74 -1.26 27.79
N ILE A 169 1.88 -0.25 27.74
CA ILE A 169 1.31 0.41 28.92
C ILE A 169 0.54 -0.60 29.78
N GLY A 170 -0.30 -1.45 29.17
CA GLY A 170 -1.05 -2.48 29.89
C GLY A 170 -0.15 -3.49 30.61
N LEU A 171 0.96 -3.90 29.98
CA LEU A 171 1.96 -4.78 30.60
C LEU A 171 2.68 -4.07 31.76
N TYR A 172 3.11 -2.83 31.55
CA TYR A 172 3.73 -1.99 32.56
C TYR A 172 2.84 -1.85 33.80
N MET A 173 1.57 -1.48 33.60
CA MET A 173 0.59 -1.29 34.69
C MET A 173 0.36 -2.58 35.48
N LYS A 174 0.38 -3.74 34.82
CA LYS A 174 0.20 -5.03 35.49
C LYS A 174 1.35 -5.34 36.45
N GLU A 175 2.56 -4.89 36.13
CA GLU A 175 3.76 -5.16 36.93
C GLU A 175 4.02 -4.09 37.98
N HIS A 176 3.70 -2.83 37.68
CA HIS A 176 4.01 -1.68 38.53
C HIS A 176 2.80 -1.10 39.28
N GLU A 177 1.58 -1.56 38.97
CA GLU A 177 0.32 -1.08 39.55
C GLU A 177 0.10 0.44 39.37
N ARG A 178 0.79 1.06 38.40
CA ARG A 178 0.69 2.48 38.06
C ARG A 178 0.86 2.71 36.56
N MET A 179 0.42 3.87 36.10
CA MET A 179 0.78 4.37 34.76
C MET A 179 2.28 4.71 34.70
N PRO A 180 2.94 4.57 33.53
CA PRO A 180 4.30 5.03 33.37
C PRO A 180 4.37 6.56 33.50
N ASP A 181 5.49 7.10 34.01
CA ASP A 181 5.66 8.55 34.11
C ASP A 181 6.03 9.18 32.76
N SER A 182 6.51 8.37 31.82
CA SER A 182 6.85 8.75 30.45
C SER A 182 6.85 7.52 29.53
N LEU A 183 6.75 7.72 28.21
CA LEU A 183 6.90 6.62 27.24
C LEU A 183 8.29 5.97 27.27
N GLU A 184 9.30 6.67 27.80
CA GLU A 184 10.66 6.17 27.92
C GLU A 184 10.72 4.96 28.87
N GLU A 185 9.88 4.93 29.91
CA GLU A 185 9.82 3.80 30.85
C GLU A 185 9.31 2.50 30.20
N LEU A 186 8.71 2.59 29.02
CA LEU A 186 8.28 1.41 28.25
C LEU A 186 9.46 0.77 27.50
N TYR A 187 10.56 1.49 27.29
CA TYR A 187 11.74 1.01 26.57
C TYR A 187 12.87 0.64 27.54
N PRO A 188 13.62 -0.44 27.31
CA PRO A 188 13.45 -1.43 26.23
C PRO A 188 12.52 -2.60 26.62
N ASP A 189 12.05 -2.63 27.86
CA ASP A 189 11.51 -3.84 28.48
C ASP A 189 10.12 -4.22 27.94
N TYR A 190 9.29 -3.23 27.56
CA TYR A 190 7.94 -3.44 27.03
C TYR A 190 7.82 -3.13 25.54
N VAL A 191 8.68 -2.25 25.01
CA VAL A 191 8.82 -1.93 23.58
C VAL A 191 10.30 -1.98 23.21
N GLN A 192 10.67 -2.91 22.33
CA GLN A 192 12.08 -3.08 21.92
C GLN A 192 12.48 -2.20 20.73
N ASP A 193 11.53 -1.87 19.85
CA ASP A 193 11.77 -1.07 18.66
C ASP A 193 11.44 0.40 18.92
N LYS A 194 12.47 1.27 18.90
CA LYS A 194 12.30 2.71 19.12
C LYS A 194 11.47 3.39 18.02
N GLN A 195 11.38 2.78 16.82
CA GLN A 195 10.56 3.31 15.72
C GLN A 195 9.06 3.32 16.04
N VAL A 196 8.63 2.56 17.05
CA VAL A 196 7.26 2.59 17.55
C VAL A 196 6.88 3.97 18.13
N PHE A 197 7.86 4.74 18.61
CA PHE A 197 7.64 6.08 19.19
C PHE A 197 7.76 7.23 18.17
N VAL A 198 7.90 6.90 16.88
CA VAL A 198 8.01 7.87 15.78
C VAL A 198 6.77 7.76 14.91
N CYS A 199 6.17 8.88 14.51
CA CYS A 199 5.05 8.86 13.60
C CYS A 199 5.55 8.53 12.19
N PRO A 200 5.06 7.45 11.55
CA PRO A 200 5.49 7.08 10.21
C PRO A 200 5.21 8.17 9.17
N VAL A 201 4.23 9.03 9.41
CA VAL A 201 3.83 10.11 8.48
C VAL A 201 4.81 11.28 8.53
N GLY A 202 5.32 11.61 9.72
CA GLY A 202 6.36 12.63 9.90
C GLY A 202 7.68 12.25 9.23
N GLY A 203 7.94 10.94 9.10
CA GLY A 203 9.09 10.40 8.36
C GLY A 203 10.44 10.72 8.99
N GLY A 204 10.47 11.03 10.29
CA GLY A 204 11.67 11.30 11.05
C GLY A 204 12.43 10.03 11.45
N GLU A 205 13.68 10.21 11.90
CA GLU A 205 14.38 9.19 12.69
C GLU A 205 14.12 9.47 14.17
N PHE A 206 14.11 8.42 15.00
CA PHE A 206 14.03 8.58 16.44
C PHE A 206 15.24 9.39 16.94
N GLN A 207 15.00 10.56 17.54
CA GLN A 207 16.02 11.38 18.18
C GLN A 207 15.64 11.59 19.65
N ASP A 208 16.42 11.03 20.58
CA ASP A 208 16.40 11.32 22.02
C ASP A 208 15.00 11.58 22.65
N PHE A 209 14.02 10.71 22.36
CA PHE A 209 12.62 10.82 22.84
C PHE A 209 11.97 12.20 22.61
N GLU A 210 12.41 12.94 21.60
CA GLU A 210 11.59 13.98 20.96
C GLU A 210 10.43 13.26 20.26
N GLN A 211 9.34 13.08 21.01
CA GLN A 211 8.25 12.20 20.60
C GLN A 211 7.35 12.87 19.58
N ASP A 212 7.06 12.16 18.50
CA ASP A 212 5.92 12.44 17.62
C ASP A 212 4.57 12.14 18.30
N TYR A 213 4.61 11.68 19.55
CA TYR A 213 3.47 11.37 20.40
C TYR A 213 3.61 12.06 21.76
N SER A 214 2.68 12.92 22.12
CA SER A 214 2.59 13.53 23.45
C SER A 214 1.88 12.60 24.43
N TYR A 215 2.58 12.16 25.47
CA TYR A 215 2.00 11.37 26.57
C TYR A 215 1.28 12.26 27.59
N VAL A 216 0.02 11.93 27.91
CA VAL A 216 -0.78 12.63 28.92
C VAL A 216 -0.58 11.93 30.27
N ARG A 217 0.10 12.62 31.19
CA ARG A 217 0.42 12.09 32.53
C ARG A 217 -0.75 12.24 33.50
N GLY A 218 -0.77 11.40 34.53
CA GLY A 218 -1.69 11.53 35.67
C GLY A 218 -3.11 11.05 35.40
N VAL A 219 -3.33 10.32 34.30
CA VAL A 219 -4.60 9.66 34.03
C VAL A 219 -4.83 8.56 35.06
N ASP A 220 -5.99 8.57 35.71
CA ASP A 220 -6.38 7.53 36.65
C ASP A 220 -6.66 6.23 35.88
N PRO A 221 -5.88 5.14 36.10
CA PRO A 221 -6.12 3.86 35.43
C PRO A 221 -7.47 3.22 35.80
N GLN A 222 -8.12 3.71 36.86
CA GLN A 222 -9.46 3.29 37.30
C GLN A 222 -10.54 4.34 36.99
N SER A 223 -10.28 5.28 36.07
CA SER A 223 -11.27 6.28 35.67
C SER A 223 -12.62 5.63 35.34
N GLU A 224 -13.71 6.24 35.82
CA GLU A 224 -15.08 5.79 35.52
C GLU A 224 -15.45 5.97 34.04
N ASN A 225 -14.69 6.80 33.30
CA ASN A 225 -14.91 7.10 31.89
C ASN A 225 -13.64 6.87 31.05
N PRO A 226 -13.11 5.64 30.99
CA PRO A 226 -11.80 5.37 30.37
C PRO A 226 -11.77 5.65 28.85
N HIS A 227 -12.93 5.66 28.18
CA HIS A 227 -13.04 6.03 26.77
C HIS A 227 -12.85 7.55 26.53
N ASP A 228 -13.11 8.39 27.54
CA ASP A 228 -12.94 9.85 27.44
C ASP A 228 -11.55 10.32 27.87
N GLU A 229 -10.80 9.48 28.59
CA GLU A 229 -9.44 9.78 29.04
C GLU A 229 -8.44 9.54 27.92
N CYS A 230 -7.79 10.60 27.44
CA CYS A 230 -6.70 10.47 26.46
C CYS A 230 -5.37 10.23 27.18
N ILE A 231 -4.63 9.22 26.75
CA ILE A 231 -3.31 8.86 27.30
C ILE A 231 -2.16 9.20 26.34
N ILE A 232 -2.41 9.22 25.03
CA ILE A 232 -1.42 9.61 24.02
C ILE A 232 -2.10 10.44 22.94
N ILE A 233 -1.51 11.58 22.63
CA ILE A 233 -1.92 12.47 21.54
C ILE A 233 -0.79 12.50 20.52
N GLU A 234 -1.04 12.11 19.29
CA GLU A 234 -0.07 12.33 18.22
C GLU A 234 0.19 13.83 18.00
N SER A 235 1.46 14.20 17.85
CA SER A 235 1.90 15.57 17.62
C SER A 235 1.27 16.16 16.34
N LYS A 236 0.72 17.37 16.46
CA LYS A 236 0.02 18.04 15.37
C LYS A 236 0.94 18.32 14.19
N GLY A 237 0.39 18.17 12.98
CA GLY A 237 1.11 18.43 11.74
C GLY A 237 1.79 17.20 11.12
N ASN A 238 1.67 16.04 11.74
CA ASN A 238 2.12 14.77 11.15
C ASN A 238 1.19 14.32 10.01
N HIS A 239 -0.13 14.50 10.14
CA HIS A 239 -1.10 14.23 9.07
C HIS A 239 -1.54 15.52 8.37
N VAL A 240 -0.98 15.79 7.18
CA VAL A 240 -1.16 17.08 6.49
C VAL A 240 -2.14 17.10 5.32
N PHE A 241 -2.63 15.96 4.81
CA PHE A 241 -3.54 15.95 3.65
C PHE A 241 -4.25 14.61 3.43
N PRO A 242 -5.52 14.56 2.95
CA PRO A 242 -6.44 15.67 2.72
C PRO A 242 -7.19 16.13 3.99
N TRP A 243 -7.03 15.41 5.11
CA TRP A 243 -7.68 15.72 6.38
C TRP A 243 -6.62 16.11 7.41
N ARG A 244 -6.78 17.28 8.05
CA ARG A 244 -5.96 17.66 9.22
C ARG A 244 -6.59 17.03 10.46
N PHE A 245 -5.97 15.97 10.95
CA PHE A 245 -6.36 15.31 12.20
C PHE A 245 -5.09 14.83 12.90
N HIS A 246 -5.26 14.41 14.15
CA HIS A 246 -4.26 13.67 14.88
C HIS A 246 -4.93 12.45 15.51
N TYR A 247 -4.16 11.40 15.77
CA TYR A 247 -4.67 10.26 16.52
C TYR A 247 -4.58 10.49 18.03
N GLU A 248 -5.64 10.11 18.73
CA GLU A 248 -5.69 10.06 20.18
C GLU A 248 -5.91 8.61 20.63
N LEU A 249 -5.00 8.09 21.45
CA LEU A 249 -5.19 6.82 22.16
C LEU A 249 -5.89 7.09 23.50
N ARG A 250 -6.99 6.38 23.74
CA ARG A 250 -7.78 6.46 24.97
C ARG A 250 -7.35 5.39 25.97
N LEU A 251 -7.67 5.60 27.25
CA LEU A 251 -7.32 4.68 28.33
C LEU A 251 -7.92 3.28 28.14
N ASP A 252 -9.09 3.19 27.52
CA ASP A 252 -9.71 1.90 27.15
C ASP A 252 -9.05 1.20 25.94
N GLY A 253 -8.03 1.82 25.35
CA GLY A 253 -7.28 1.32 24.20
C GLY A 253 -7.87 1.68 22.84
N THR A 254 -8.98 2.42 22.79
CA THR A 254 -9.54 2.90 21.52
C THR A 254 -8.68 4.01 20.92
N ILE A 255 -8.59 4.05 19.59
CA ILE A 255 -7.84 5.06 18.84
C ILE A 255 -8.84 5.90 18.03
N HIS A 256 -8.80 7.21 18.23
CA HIS A 256 -9.70 8.16 17.56
C HIS A 256 -8.90 9.06 16.63
N ALA A 257 -9.39 9.23 15.39
CA ALA A 257 -8.92 10.29 14.51
C ALA A 257 -9.66 11.59 14.85
N VAL A 258 -8.98 12.54 15.48
CA VAL A 258 -9.58 13.80 15.95
C VAL A 258 -9.21 14.92 15.00
N ALA A 259 -10.22 15.51 14.36
CA ALA A 259 -10.02 16.64 13.47
C ALA A 259 -9.35 17.81 14.22
N ASP A 260 -8.29 18.36 13.63
CA ASP A 260 -7.65 19.56 14.15
C ASP A 260 -8.64 20.71 14.03
N ARG A 261 -9.23 21.13 15.15
CA ARG A 261 -9.98 22.39 15.18
C ARG A 261 -8.99 23.49 14.84
N GLU A 262 -9.27 24.24 13.76
CA GLU A 262 -8.58 25.52 13.53
C GLU A 262 -8.76 26.32 14.82
N ARG A 263 -7.66 26.56 15.55
CA ARG A 263 -7.70 27.54 16.63
C ARG A 263 -8.11 28.84 15.94
N SER A 264 -9.35 29.26 16.17
CA SER A 264 -9.82 30.60 15.85
C SER A 264 -8.72 31.54 16.33
N ARG A 265 -8.06 32.24 15.40
CA ARG A 265 -7.03 33.21 15.74
C ARG A 265 -7.70 34.24 16.65
N HIS A 266 -7.42 34.17 17.94
CA HIS A 266 -7.75 35.20 18.93
C HIS A 266 -6.58 36.17 19.04
#